data_AF-A0A957ZXS4-F1
#
_entry.id   AF-A0A957ZXS4-F1
#
_cell.length_a   1.000
_cell.length_b   1.000
_cell.length_c   1.000
_cell.angle_alpha   90.00
_cell.angle_beta   90.00
_cell.angle_gamma   90.00
#
_symmetry.space_group_name_H-M   'P 1'
#
loop_
_entity.id
_entity.type
_entity.pdbx_description
1 polymer ?
#
loop_
_entity_poly.entity_id
_entity_poly.type
_entity_poly.pdbx_seq_one_letter_code
_entity_poly.pdbx_strand_id
1 'polypeptide(L)'
;MTRRTVTLSLLAALAVLAVTVAAPRLLRAGTSDARALDDVWARVEQAGAYRFSAHVSQTLAPQANAVNAGRQPSTRGLYLEGRTDRADQTLHLTVWSEGGSVGVPASGVEFKVEGDR
;
A
#
# COMPACT_ATOMS: atom_id res chain seq x y z
N MET A 1 -34.75 6.17 -54.18
CA MET A 1 -33.54 6.74 -53.55
C MET A 1 -33.53 6.67 -52.01
N THR A 2 -34.68 6.55 -51.35
CA THR A 2 -34.83 6.59 -49.87
C THR A 2 -34.39 5.33 -49.11
N ARG A 3 -34.47 4.13 -49.68
CA ARG A 3 -34.07 2.89 -48.97
C ARG A 3 -32.55 2.77 -48.75
N ARG A 4 -31.77 3.33 -49.68
CA ARG A 4 -30.30 3.21 -49.69
C ARG A 4 -29.63 4.22 -48.75
N THR A 5 -30.25 5.39 -48.56
CA THR A 5 -29.81 6.38 -47.57
C THR A 5 -30.11 5.90 -46.15
N VAL A 6 -31.27 5.28 -45.91
CA VAL A 6 -31.64 4.75 -44.59
C VAL A 6 -30.70 3.63 -44.12
N THR A 7 -30.32 2.69 -45.00
CA THR A 7 -29.36 1.64 -44.63
C THR A 7 -27.97 2.16 -44.36
N LEU A 8 -27.51 3.18 -45.11
CA LEU A 8 -26.23 3.86 -44.86
C LEU A 8 -26.24 4.60 -43.52
N SER A 9 -27.33 5.29 -43.18
CA SER A 9 -27.49 5.96 -41.89
C SER A 9 -27.51 4.97 -40.72
N LEU A 10 -28.17 3.82 -40.88
CA LEU A 10 -28.24 2.79 -39.85
C LEU A 10 -26.86 2.16 -39.58
N LEU A 11 -26.09 1.87 -40.63
CA LEU A 11 -24.73 1.34 -40.51
C LEU A 11 -23.78 2.34 -39.86
N ALA A 12 -23.89 3.63 -40.21
CA ALA A 12 -23.11 4.68 -39.59
C ALA A 12 -23.43 4.82 -38.08
N ALA A 13 -24.71 4.78 -37.71
CA ALA A 13 -25.13 4.81 -36.32
C ALA A 13 -24.62 3.58 -35.53
N LEU A 14 -24.66 2.39 -36.14
CA LEU A 14 -24.16 1.17 -35.53
C LEU A 14 -22.64 1.19 -35.36
N ALA A 15 -21.90 1.75 -36.33
CA ALA A 15 -20.46 1.90 -36.25
C ALA A 15 -20.05 2.89 -35.15
N VAL A 16 -20.75 4.01 -35.01
CA VAL A 16 -20.54 4.98 -33.93
C VAL A 16 -20.84 4.34 -32.56
N LEU A 17 -21.92 3.55 -32.47
CA LEU A 17 -22.26 2.82 -31.25
C LEU A 17 -21.20 1.76 -30.90
N ALA A 18 -20.69 1.03 -31.90
CA ALA A 18 -19.63 0.05 -31.68
C ALA A 18 -18.33 0.70 -31.21
N VAL A 19 -17.95 1.84 -31.80
CA VAL A 19 -16.73 2.58 -31.40
C VAL A 19 -16.86 3.14 -29.99
N THR A 20 -18.01 3.73 -29.63
CA THR A 20 -18.23 4.30 -28.28
C THR A 20 -18.21 3.25 -27.18
N VAL A 21 -18.64 2.01 -27.45
CA VAL A 21 -18.61 0.91 -26.48
C VAL A 21 -17.24 0.20 -26.44
N ALA A 22 -16.57 0.03 -27.58
CA ALA A 22 -15.32 -0.74 -27.67
C ALA A 22 -14.07 0.08 -27.32
N ALA A 23 -14.01 1.36 -27.68
CA ALA A 23 -12.86 2.23 -27.42
C ALA A 23 -12.45 2.30 -25.93
N PRO A 24 -13.36 2.50 -24.96
CA PRO A 24 -12.97 2.57 -23.55
C PRO A 24 -12.49 1.24 -22.97
N ARG A 25 -12.81 0.09 -23.60
CA ARG A 25 -12.32 -1.21 -23.19
C ARG A 25 -10.87 -1.44 -23.61
N LEU A 26 -10.50 -0.98 -24.80
CA LEU A 26 -9.13 -1.10 -25.33
C LEU A 26 -8.14 -0.17 -24.61
N LEU A 27 -8.60 0.99 -24.13
CA LEU A 27 -7.77 1.97 -23.43
C LEU A 27 -7.54 1.65 -21.93
N ARG A 28 -8.26 0.67 -21.36
CA ARG A 28 -8.21 0.35 -19.91
C ARG A 28 -7.08 -0.60 -19.52
N ALA A 29 -6.35 -1.18 -20.47
CA ALA A 29 -5.35 -2.22 -20.23
C ALA A 29 -4.17 -1.81 -19.32
N GLY A 30 -3.89 -0.51 -19.16
CA GLY A 30 -2.82 -0.01 -18.28
C GLY A 30 -3.27 0.44 -16.89
N THR A 31 -4.55 0.23 -16.54
CA THR A 31 -5.15 0.79 -15.30
C THR A 31 -5.75 -0.29 -14.38
N SER A 32 -5.52 -1.57 -14.67
CA SER A 32 -5.98 -2.69 -13.85
C SER A 32 -5.19 -2.79 -12.54
N ASP A 33 -3.87 -2.63 -12.63
CA ASP A 33 -2.97 -3.03 -11.53
C ASP A 33 -3.02 -1.99 -10.40
N ALA A 34 -3.05 -0.71 -10.73
CA ALA A 34 -3.26 0.36 -9.76
C ALA A 34 -4.63 0.25 -9.06
N ARG A 35 -5.71 -0.02 -9.82
CA ARG A 35 -7.05 -0.19 -9.24
C ARG A 35 -7.16 -1.45 -8.36
N ALA A 36 -6.48 -2.52 -8.73
CA ALA A 36 -6.43 -3.73 -7.92
C ALA A 36 -5.76 -3.46 -6.56
N LEU A 37 -4.69 -2.66 -6.54
CA LEU A 37 -4.03 -2.26 -5.29
C LEU A 37 -4.92 -1.36 -4.44
N ASP A 38 -5.58 -0.37 -5.05
CA ASP A 38 -6.52 0.52 -4.35
C ASP A 38 -7.69 -0.27 -3.73
N ASP A 39 -8.25 -1.25 -4.47
CA ASP A 39 -9.33 -2.11 -3.98
C ASP A 39 -8.88 -3.00 -2.81
N VAL A 40 -7.61 -3.43 -2.78
CA VAL A 40 -7.05 -4.18 -1.65
C VAL A 40 -6.91 -3.26 -0.43
N TRP A 41 -6.37 -2.05 -0.61
CA TRP A 41 -6.25 -1.08 0.48
C TRP A 41 -7.61 -0.70 1.06
N ALA A 42 -8.61 -0.47 0.22
CA ALA A 42 -9.97 -0.18 0.66
C ALA A 42 -10.54 -1.30 1.54
N ARG A 43 -10.27 -2.57 1.21
CA ARG A 43 -10.70 -3.72 2.03
C ARG A 43 -9.95 -3.82 3.35
N VAL A 44 -8.65 -3.53 3.35
CA VAL A 44 -7.84 -3.49 4.58
C VAL A 44 -8.34 -2.39 5.51
N GLU A 45 -8.66 -1.21 4.98
CA GLU A 45 -9.24 -0.12 5.77
C GLU A 45 -10.62 -0.49 6.33
N GLN A 46 -11.47 -1.13 5.52
CA GLN A 46 -12.79 -1.60 5.95
C GLN A 46 -12.73 -2.71 6.98
N ALA A 47 -11.71 -3.57 6.95
CA ALA A 47 -11.55 -4.64 7.93
C ALA A 47 -11.41 -4.09 9.35
N GLY A 48 -10.85 -2.89 9.52
CA GLY A 48 -10.78 -2.15 10.79
C GLY A 48 -9.83 -2.76 11.82
N ALA A 49 -9.67 -4.09 11.85
CA ALA A 49 -8.79 -4.82 12.73
C ALA A 49 -7.81 -5.69 11.94
N TYR A 50 -6.53 -5.59 12.25
CA TYR A 50 -5.49 -6.38 11.60
C TYR A 50 -4.29 -6.62 12.50
N ARG A 51 -3.53 -7.68 12.19
CA ARG A 51 -2.21 -7.96 12.77
C ARG A 51 -1.14 -7.63 11.75
N PHE A 52 -0.01 -7.12 12.22
CA PHE A 52 1.12 -6.77 11.37
C PHE A 52 2.44 -7.12 12.04
N SER A 53 3.45 -7.35 11.20
CA SER A 53 4.84 -7.36 11.60
C SER A 53 5.65 -6.49 10.64
N ALA A 54 6.66 -5.81 11.16
CA ALA A 54 7.52 -4.94 10.37
C ALA A 54 8.97 -5.05 10.85
N HIS A 55 9.90 -4.90 9.90
CA HIS A 55 11.31 -4.78 10.19
C HIS A 55 11.80 -3.46 9.59
N VAL A 56 12.26 -2.56 10.47
CA VAL A 56 12.81 -1.26 10.08
C VAL A 56 14.32 -1.32 10.21
N SER A 57 15.03 -1.03 9.12
CA SER A 57 16.48 -0.89 9.10
C SER A 57 16.84 0.58 8.95
N GLN A 58 17.60 1.11 9.90
CA GLN A 58 18.08 2.49 9.89
C GLN A 58 19.59 2.50 9.67
N THR A 59 20.04 3.16 8.60
CA THR A 59 21.46 3.37 8.32
C THR A 59 21.82 4.84 8.56
N LEU A 60 22.75 5.09 9.48
CA LEU A 60 23.33 6.40 9.74
C LEU A 60 24.69 6.49 9.06
N ALA A 61 24.74 7.25 7.96
CA ALA A 61 25.96 7.53 7.21
C ALA A 61 26.59 8.85 7.71
N PRO A 62 27.85 8.84 8.17
CA PRO A 62 28.55 10.06 8.56
C PRO A 62 28.69 11.03 7.38
N GLN A 63 28.51 12.32 7.62
CA GLN A 63 28.82 13.35 6.62
C GLN A 63 30.31 13.36 6.30
N ALA A 64 30.68 13.43 5.02
CA ALA A 64 32.07 13.43 4.59
C ALA A 64 32.79 14.74 4.97
N ASN A 65 33.52 14.74 6.09
CA ASN A 65 34.34 15.85 6.56
C ASN A 65 35.53 15.33 7.38
N ALA A 66 36.48 16.21 7.71
CA ALA A 66 37.68 15.85 8.44
C ALA A 66 37.41 15.22 9.82
N VAL A 67 36.33 15.63 10.51
CA VAL A 67 35.93 15.10 11.84
C VAL A 67 35.39 13.66 11.75
N ASN A 68 34.81 13.31 10.61
CA ASN A 68 34.22 12.00 10.34
C ASN A 68 35.13 11.08 9.51
N ALA A 69 36.38 11.49 9.23
CA ALA A 69 37.33 10.68 8.47
C ALA A 69 37.51 9.30 9.11
N GLY A 70 37.34 8.24 8.32
CA GLY A 70 37.44 6.85 8.79
C GLY A 70 36.23 6.31 9.55
N ARG A 71 35.20 7.12 9.84
CA ARG A 71 33.95 6.61 10.43
C ARG A 71 33.17 5.78 9.42
N GLN A 72 32.76 4.59 9.82
CA GLN A 72 31.91 3.73 9.01
C GLN A 72 30.43 4.05 9.22
N PRO A 73 29.57 3.81 8.21
CA PRO A 73 28.13 3.78 8.41
C PRO A 73 27.75 2.79 9.50
N SER A 74 26.76 3.15 10.32
CA SER A 74 26.18 2.24 11.31
C SER A 74 24.75 1.90 10.92
N THR A 75 24.39 0.62 11.03
CA THR A 75 23.04 0.13 10.74
C THR A 75 22.41 -0.43 12.01
N ARG A 76 21.16 -0.06 12.28
CA ARG A 76 20.36 -0.54 13.40
C ARG A 76 19.05 -1.13 12.90
N GLY A 77 18.68 -2.29 13.42
CA GLY A 77 17.40 -2.95 13.12
C GLY A 77 16.41 -2.79 14.25
N LEU A 78 15.14 -2.61 13.90
CA LEU A 78 14.00 -2.61 14.80
C LEU A 78 12.97 -3.61 14.29
N TYR A 79 12.54 -4.53 15.13
CA TYR A 79 11.44 -5.45 14.84
C TYR A 79 10.19 -4.96 15.55
N LEU A 80 9.06 -5.01 14.85
CA LEU A 80 7.76 -4.58 15.36
C LEU A 80 6.75 -5.68 15.09
N GLU A 81 5.93 -6.00 16.08
CA GLU A 81 4.73 -6.81 15.91
C GLU A 81 3.57 -6.14 16.61
N GLY A 82 2.40 -6.15 15.98
CA GLY A 82 1.26 -5.49 16.57
C GLY A 82 -0.07 -5.98 16.05
N ARG A 83 -1.10 -5.53 16.74
CA ARG A 83 -2.50 -5.67 16.36
C ARG A 83 -3.20 -4.35 16.62
N THR A 84 -4.05 -3.95 15.69
CA THR A 84 -4.91 -2.78 15.84
C THR A 84 -6.36 -3.19 15.68
N ASP A 85 -7.25 -2.49 16.37
CA ASP A 85 -8.68 -2.49 16.13
C ASP A 85 -9.16 -1.04 16.10
N ARG A 86 -9.54 -0.55 14.91
CA ARG A 86 -9.96 0.82 14.70
C ARG A 86 -11.36 1.11 15.23
N ALA A 87 -12.23 0.09 15.31
CA ALA A 87 -13.56 0.25 15.88
C ALA A 87 -13.46 0.47 17.40
N ASP A 88 -12.59 -0.30 18.05
CA ASP A 88 -12.32 -0.20 19.48
C ASP A 88 -11.24 0.85 19.83
N GLN A 89 -10.63 1.49 18.81
CA GLN A 89 -9.52 2.44 18.94
C GLN A 89 -8.36 1.88 19.78
N THR A 90 -8.00 0.62 19.57
CA THR A 90 -6.93 -0.05 20.31
C THR A 90 -5.75 -0.37 19.41
N LEU A 91 -4.54 -0.15 19.92
CA LEU A 91 -3.30 -0.62 19.31
C LEU A 91 -2.46 -1.29 20.37
N HIS A 92 -2.09 -2.54 20.11
CA HIS A 92 -1.05 -3.24 20.88
C HIS A 92 0.14 -3.45 19.97
N LEU A 93 1.32 -3.04 20.42
CA LEU A 93 2.55 -3.07 19.66
C LEU A 93 3.68 -3.56 20.56
N THR A 94 4.47 -4.52 20.10
CA THR A 94 5.74 -4.90 20.73
C THR A 94 6.88 -4.51 19.82
N VAL A 95 7.90 -3.87 20.38
CA VAL A 95 9.08 -3.39 19.66
C VAL A 95 10.35 -4.01 20.25
N TRP A 96 11.20 -4.56 19.40
CA TRP A 96 12.51 -5.08 19.78
C TRP A 96 13.62 -4.29 19.10
N SER A 97 14.71 -4.04 19.84
CA SER A 97 15.90 -3.33 19.36
C SER A 97 17.19 -4.05 19.75
N GLU A 98 18.30 -3.71 19.11
CA GLU A 98 19.67 -4.07 19.52
C GLU A 98 19.92 -5.57 19.81
N GLY A 99 19.30 -6.46 19.03
CA GLY A 99 19.46 -7.92 19.15
C GLY A 99 18.34 -8.64 19.88
N GLY A 100 17.35 -7.90 20.40
CA GLY A 100 16.05 -8.46 20.77
C GLY A 100 15.30 -8.98 19.54
N SER A 101 14.47 -10.01 19.72
CA SER A 101 13.68 -10.60 18.63
C SER A 101 12.39 -11.20 19.16
N VAL A 102 11.46 -11.48 18.24
CA VAL A 102 10.21 -12.21 18.53
C VAL A 102 10.49 -13.56 19.22
N GLY A 103 11.64 -14.19 18.93
CA GLY A 103 12.07 -15.45 19.56
C GLY A 103 12.49 -15.30 21.03
N VAL A 104 12.73 -14.08 21.52
CA VAL A 104 13.02 -13.77 22.93
C VAL A 104 12.03 -12.69 23.40
N PRO A 105 10.76 -13.06 23.68
CA PRO A 105 9.68 -12.10 23.93
C PRO A 105 10.00 -11.10 25.05
N ALA A 106 10.72 -11.54 26.09
CA ALA A 106 11.11 -10.71 27.24
C ALA A 106 12.05 -9.53 26.89
N SER A 107 12.64 -9.51 25.69
CA SER A 107 13.49 -8.40 25.21
C SER A 107 12.70 -7.29 24.50
N GLY A 108 11.39 -7.46 24.32
CA GLY A 108 10.53 -6.49 23.66
C GLY A 108 9.96 -5.45 24.63
N VAL A 109 9.77 -4.23 24.14
CA VAL A 109 9.00 -3.19 24.81
C VAL A 109 7.57 -3.24 24.27
N GLU A 110 6.59 -3.47 25.16
CA GLU A 110 5.18 -3.50 24.80
C GLU A 110 4.55 -2.11 25.00
N PHE A 111 3.79 -1.68 24.00
CA PHE A 111 3.01 -0.47 23.96
C PHE A 111 1.55 -0.85 23.78
N LYS A 112 0.70 -0.24 24.60
CA LYS A 112 -0.75 -0.31 24.47
C LYS A 112 -1.29 1.11 24.37
N VAL A 113 -2.03 1.38 23.30
CA VAL A 113 -2.71 2.65 23.06
C VAL A 113 -4.21 2.35 23.02
N GLU A 114 -4.99 3.13 23.77
CA GLU A 114 -6.45 3.04 23.83
C GLU A 114 -7.03 4.45 23.63
N GLY A 115 -7.85 4.63 22.60
CA GLY A 115 -8.42 5.92 22.24
C GLY A 115 -7.42 6.84 21.51
N ASP A 116 -7.73 8.14 21.52
CA ASP A 116 -7.04 9.19 20.74
C ASP A 116 -5.80 9.79 21.44
N ARG A 117 -5.19 9.09 22.42
CA ARG A 117 -4.10 9.63 23.25
C ARG A 117 -2.94 8.67 23.48
#